data_AF-A0A7W8TRJ0-F1
#
_entry.id   AF-A0A7W8TRJ0-F1
#
_cell.length_a   1.000
_cell.length_b   1.000
_cell.length_c   1.000
_cell.angle_alpha   90.00
_cell.angle_beta   90.00
_cell.angle_gamma   90.00
#
_symmetry.space_group_name_H-M   'P 1'
#
loop_
_entity.id
_entity.type
_entity.pdbx_description
1 polymer ?
#
loop_
_entity_poly.entity_id
_entity_poly.type
_entity_poly.pdbx_seq_one_letter_code
_entity_poly.pdbx_strand_id
1 'polypeptide(L)'
;MTILDIPHHEKSALSKVLRFSRGQVRNFRDYGGFAKATTQRHFSKDHRTRMAAISAGVRLPDRYPRLGTGSVAAVTMVRNEEDIIEQTVNHLLEQGVDYVLIADNNSTDSTPEILAKLSNNPRIGLAFDSVPAYFQSEKMENLTSFARSIGATWVIPFDADEYWYAEGQTLASYLRNSDGKRFPALVHNAFPTLDSAHELWVDESHEVLPKTAFKSFPFSYPTMGNHFAGRPGQFQGGLHIIHHPWRSKAQIREKSRNGSLALKLAGFETQYGSQWTGIDDKSDLMVDQIWESILRQEPDPVLGLRATGPFHLVDPRNMSSWNLTTP
;
A
#
# COMPACT_ATOMS: atom_id res chain seq x y z
N MET A 1 21.45 3.91 -11.89
CA MET A 1 21.65 5.29 -11.37
C MET A 1 22.51 5.21 -10.12
N THR A 2 23.75 5.67 -10.17
CA THR A 2 24.64 5.77 -9.00
C THR A 2 24.13 6.84 -8.05
N ILE A 3 24.35 6.68 -6.74
CA ILE A 3 23.87 7.50 -5.61
C ILE A 3 24.21 9.01 -5.72
N LEU A 4 24.94 9.44 -6.76
CA LEU A 4 25.51 10.78 -6.89
C LEU A 4 24.66 11.79 -7.66
N ASP A 5 23.61 11.38 -8.39
CA ASP A 5 22.83 12.29 -9.26
C ASP A 5 21.44 12.68 -8.71
N ILE A 6 21.23 12.54 -7.40
CA ILE A 6 19.96 12.88 -6.73
C ILE A 6 19.98 14.35 -6.26
N PRO A 7 18.95 15.16 -6.58
CA PRO A 7 18.82 16.56 -6.14
C PRO A 7 18.97 16.74 -4.62
N HIS A 8 19.54 17.88 -4.19
CA HIS A 8 19.97 18.08 -2.80
C HIS A 8 18.86 18.01 -1.73
N HIS A 9 17.59 18.19 -2.12
CA HIS A 9 16.43 18.06 -1.24
C HIS A 9 15.97 16.60 -1.09
N GLU A 10 16.14 15.77 -2.13
CA GLU A 10 15.93 14.33 -2.06
C GLU A 10 17.02 13.62 -1.25
N LYS A 11 18.23 14.19 -1.11
CA LYS A 11 19.26 13.65 -0.20
C LYS A 11 18.82 13.64 1.28
N SER A 12 17.86 14.48 1.70
CA SER A 12 17.30 14.46 3.06
C SER A 12 16.27 13.34 3.25
N ALA A 13 15.39 13.15 2.26
CA ALA A 13 14.42 12.06 2.23
C ALA A 13 15.11 10.71 2.01
N LEU A 14 16.02 10.61 1.04
CA LEU A 14 16.91 9.47 0.85
C LEU A 14 17.90 9.27 1.99
N SER A 15 18.43 10.27 2.70
CA SER A 15 19.30 9.95 3.86
C SER A 15 18.51 9.44 5.06
N LYS A 16 17.24 9.84 5.21
CA LYS A 16 16.31 9.23 6.16
C LYS A 16 15.97 7.81 5.70
N VAL A 17 15.53 7.63 4.45
CA VAL A 17 15.17 6.35 3.80
C VAL A 17 16.36 5.38 3.61
N LEU A 18 17.57 5.87 3.42
CA LEU A 18 18.81 5.07 3.33
C LEU A 18 19.38 4.77 4.71
N ARG A 19 19.09 5.57 5.75
CA ARG A 19 19.20 5.08 7.14
C ARG A 19 18.18 3.97 7.40
N PHE A 20 16.99 4.00 6.80
CA PHE A 20 16.03 2.88 6.81
C PHE A 20 16.54 1.64 6.03
N SER A 21 17.15 1.79 4.84
CA SER A 21 17.59 0.65 4.00
C SER A 21 18.98 0.08 4.36
N ARG A 22 19.84 0.83 5.07
CA ARG A 22 21.13 0.33 5.61
C ARG A 22 21.01 -0.33 6.99
N GLY A 23 19.82 -0.78 7.39
CA GLY A 23 19.62 -1.41 8.70
C GLY A 23 19.85 -0.46 9.89
N GLN A 24 19.80 0.86 9.68
CA GLN A 24 19.81 1.87 10.74
C GLN A 24 18.40 2.43 11.01
N VAL A 25 17.38 1.57 10.93
CA VAL A 25 16.28 1.70 11.90
C VAL A 25 16.88 1.31 13.23
N ARG A 26 16.75 2.15 14.26
CA ARG A 26 16.89 1.66 15.65
C ARG A 26 16.01 0.44 15.73
N ASN A 27 16.61 -0.73 15.74
CA ASN A 27 15.89 -1.98 15.87
C ASN A 27 14.87 -1.81 16.99
N PHE A 28 13.58 -1.70 16.66
CA PHE A 28 12.53 -2.00 17.64
C PHE A 28 12.53 -3.53 17.86
N ARG A 29 13.70 -4.14 18.04
CA ARG A 29 13.84 -5.24 18.99
C ARG A 29 13.53 -4.72 20.39
N ASP A 30 13.85 -3.46 20.63
CA ASP A 30 13.61 -2.77 21.89
C ASP A 30 12.20 -2.17 21.98
N TYR A 31 11.44 -2.64 22.97
CA TYR A 31 10.13 -2.11 23.36
C TYR A 31 10.21 -0.67 23.88
N GLY A 32 11.31 -0.28 24.52
CA GLY A 32 11.48 1.06 25.10
C GLY A 32 11.58 2.14 24.01
N GLY A 33 12.38 1.90 22.97
CA GLY A 33 12.40 2.74 21.79
C GLY A 33 11.00 2.90 21.16
N PHE A 34 10.28 1.78 21.01
CA PHE A 34 8.95 1.79 20.38
C PHE A 34 7.99 2.61 21.23
N ALA A 35 7.92 2.34 22.53
CA ALA A 35 7.08 3.09 23.47
C ALA A 35 7.35 4.59 23.40
N LYS A 36 8.64 4.99 23.37
CA LYS A 36 9.01 6.41 23.25
C LYS A 36 8.52 7.03 21.93
N ALA A 37 8.80 6.39 20.80
CA ALA A 37 8.41 6.92 19.48
C ALA A 37 6.89 6.99 19.32
N THR A 38 6.19 5.92 19.73
CA THR A 38 4.73 5.83 19.73
C THR A 38 4.12 6.90 20.62
N THR A 39 4.63 7.08 21.85
CA THR A 39 4.17 8.13 22.77
C THR A 39 4.38 9.52 22.13
N GLN A 40 5.58 9.82 21.66
CA GLN A 40 5.88 11.11 21.03
C GLN A 40 4.94 11.41 19.86
N ARG A 41 4.66 10.41 19.02
CA ARG A 41 3.71 10.55 17.90
C ARG A 41 2.28 10.73 18.39
N HIS A 42 1.76 9.80 19.21
CA HIS A 42 0.35 9.76 19.61
C HIS A 42 -0.07 10.95 20.47
N PHE A 43 0.85 11.50 21.26
CA PHE A 43 0.59 12.68 22.09
C PHE A 43 0.93 14.01 21.41
N SER A 44 1.50 13.98 20.21
CA SER A 44 1.74 15.21 19.43
C SER A 44 0.40 15.91 19.12
N LYS A 45 0.44 17.24 19.01
CA LYS A 45 -0.75 18.04 18.67
C LYS A 45 -1.25 17.70 17.26
N ASP A 46 -0.34 17.57 16.31
CA ASP A 46 -0.66 17.30 14.90
C ASP A 46 -1.36 15.96 14.75
N HIS A 47 -0.80 14.90 15.33
CA HIS A 47 -1.40 13.58 15.25
C HIS A 47 -2.79 13.54 15.87
N ARG A 48 -2.98 14.12 17.08
CA ARG A 48 -4.31 14.19 17.71
C ARG A 48 -5.31 14.98 16.87
N THR A 49 -4.87 16.05 16.22
CA THR A 49 -5.71 16.87 15.34
C THR A 49 -6.16 16.07 14.12
N ARG A 50 -5.21 15.36 13.47
CA ARG A 50 -5.51 14.49 12.32
C ARG A 50 -6.41 13.33 12.72
N MET A 51 -6.12 12.63 13.81
CA MET A 51 -6.98 11.55 14.32
C MET A 51 -8.38 12.04 14.67
N ALA A 52 -8.54 13.24 15.24
CA ALA A 52 -9.86 13.82 15.48
C ALA A 52 -10.62 14.06 14.16
N ALA A 53 -9.95 14.55 13.12
CA ALA A 53 -10.54 14.68 11.79
C ALA A 53 -10.93 13.30 11.21
N ILE A 54 -10.09 12.28 11.37
CA ILE A 54 -10.38 10.90 10.95
C ILE A 54 -11.60 10.35 11.71
N SER A 55 -11.67 10.52 13.03
CA SER A 55 -12.82 10.06 13.83
C SER A 55 -14.13 10.78 13.45
N ALA A 56 -14.05 12.03 12.97
CA ALA A 56 -15.22 12.77 12.52
C ALA A 56 -15.65 12.43 11.08
N GLY A 57 -14.71 12.11 10.19
CA GLY A 57 -14.97 11.90 8.76
C GLY A 57 -14.94 10.45 8.28
N VAL A 58 -14.41 9.51 9.07
CA VAL A 58 -14.37 8.08 8.73
C VAL A 58 -15.44 7.32 9.51
N ARG A 59 -16.39 6.75 8.77
CA ARG A 59 -17.42 5.86 9.31
C ARG A 59 -17.01 4.41 9.05
N LEU A 60 -16.66 3.69 10.12
CA LEU A 60 -16.35 2.27 10.10
C LEU A 60 -17.62 1.43 9.87
N PRO A 61 -17.51 0.18 9.38
CA PRO A 61 -18.69 -0.65 9.13
C PRO A 61 -19.47 -0.96 10.42
N ASP A 62 -20.81 -0.91 10.34
CA ASP A 62 -21.70 -1.23 11.47
C ASP A 62 -21.80 -2.74 11.75
N ARG A 63 -21.50 -3.57 10.75
CA ARG A 63 -21.53 -5.02 10.85
C ARG A 63 -20.15 -5.58 10.51
N TYR A 64 -19.61 -6.37 11.43
CA TYR A 64 -18.29 -6.97 11.30
C TYR A 64 -18.24 -8.30 12.06
N PRO A 65 -17.43 -9.27 11.60
CA PRO A 65 -17.25 -10.53 12.30
C PRO A 65 -16.39 -10.33 13.55
N ARG A 66 -16.48 -11.29 14.48
CA ARG A 66 -15.38 -11.53 15.44
C ARG A 66 -14.40 -12.50 14.81
N LEU A 67 -13.16 -12.06 14.66
CA LEU A 67 -12.09 -12.86 14.10
C LEU A 67 -11.43 -13.74 15.16
N GLY A 68 -10.98 -14.92 14.73
CA GLY A 68 -10.33 -15.90 15.60
C GLY A 68 -8.83 -15.66 15.75
N THR A 69 -8.21 -16.37 16.69
CA THR A 69 -6.76 -16.41 16.80
C THR A 69 -6.14 -16.90 15.50
N GLY A 70 -5.12 -16.19 15.01
CA GLY A 70 -4.47 -16.50 13.73
C GLY A 70 -5.13 -15.84 12.51
N SER A 71 -6.26 -15.14 12.68
CA SER A 71 -6.91 -14.46 11.55
C SER A 71 -6.03 -13.35 10.96
N VAL A 72 -6.08 -13.24 9.64
CA VAL A 72 -5.38 -12.25 8.82
C VAL A 72 -6.42 -11.28 8.27
N ALA A 73 -6.25 -9.99 8.57
CA ALA A 73 -7.05 -8.93 7.99
C ALA A 73 -6.23 -8.08 7.02
N ALA A 74 -6.77 -7.77 5.85
CA ALA A 74 -6.21 -6.76 4.96
C ALA A 74 -6.98 -5.45 5.15
N VAL A 75 -6.27 -4.32 5.14
CA VAL A 75 -6.86 -2.98 5.33
C VAL A 75 -6.38 -2.03 4.25
N THR A 76 -7.27 -1.21 3.70
CA THR A 76 -6.93 -0.25 2.66
C THR A 76 -7.82 0.99 2.67
N MET A 77 -7.33 2.08 2.10
CA MET A 77 -8.13 3.21 1.67
C MET A 77 -8.03 3.34 0.15
N VAL A 78 -9.14 3.60 -0.54
CA VAL A 78 -9.19 3.60 -2.01
C VAL A 78 -9.87 4.86 -2.52
N ARG A 79 -9.46 5.34 -3.70
CA ARG A 79 -10.11 6.46 -4.38
C ARG A 79 -9.98 6.25 -5.89
N ASN A 80 -11.13 6.10 -6.55
CA ASN A 80 -11.23 5.96 -8.01
C ASN A 80 -10.38 4.81 -8.59
N GLU A 81 -10.68 3.58 -8.18
CA GLU A 81 -9.94 2.36 -8.55
C GLU A 81 -10.92 1.32 -9.15
N GLU A 82 -11.95 1.78 -9.87
CA GLU A 82 -13.02 0.95 -10.44
C GLU A 82 -12.52 -0.17 -11.37
N ASP A 83 -11.33 0.02 -11.94
CA ASP A 83 -10.73 -0.86 -12.93
C ASP A 83 -10.01 -2.07 -12.30
N ILE A 84 -9.64 -2.02 -11.02
CA ILE A 84 -8.78 -3.02 -10.37
C ILE A 84 -9.25 -3.49 -8.99
N ILE A 85 -10.08 -2.71 -8.28
CA ILE A 85 -10.38 -2.98 -6.87
C ILE A 85 -11.07 -4.33 -6.66
N GLU A 86 -11.95 -4.74 -7.59
CA GLU A 86 -12.64 -6.03 -7.50
C GLU A 86 -11.66 -7.19 -7.60
N GLN A 87 -10.73 -7.13 -8.55
CA GLN A 87 -9.73 -8.16 -8.77
C GLN A 87 -8.79 -8.27 -7.57
N THR A 88 -8.29 -7.15 -7.05
CA THR A 88 -7.39 -7.12 -5.89
C THR A 88 -8.04 -7.69 -4.63
N VAL A 89 -9.30 -7.35 -4.37
CA VAL A 89 -10.03 -7.86 -3.20
C VAL A 89 -10.30 -9.37 -3.32
N ASN A 90 -10.73 -9.83 -4.48
CA ASN A 90 -10.93 -11.27 -4.72
C ASN A 90 -9.62 -12.05 -4.60
N HIS A 91 -8.52 -11.52 -5.14
CA HIS A 91 -7.18 -12.10 -4.98
C HIS A 91 -6.78 -12.27 -3.51
N LEU A 92 -7.00 -11.26 -2.66
CA LEU A 92 -6.70 -11.36 -1.23
C LEU A 92 -7.53 -12.46 -0.55
N LEU A 93 -8.81 -12.60 -0.91
CA LEU A 93 -9.67 -13.66 -0.39
C LEU A 93 -9.18 -15.06 -0.80
N GLU A 94 -8.73 -15.21 -2.05
CA GLU A 94 -8.12 -16.44 -2.60
C GLU A 94 -6.77 -16.77 -1.93
N GLN A 95 -5.98 -15.74 -1.60
CA GLN A 95 -4.78 -15.85 -0.78
C GLN A 95 -5.06 -16.17 0.70
N GLY A 96 -6.33 -16.37 1.07
CA GLY A 96 -6.78 -16.87 2.36
C GLY A 96 -6.94 -15.79 3.44
N VAL A 97 -6.96 -14.51 3.07
CA VAL A 97 -7.18 -13.38 3.99
C VAL A 97 -8.58 -13.46 4.58
N ASP A 98 -8.72 -13.57 5.89
CA ASP A 98 -10.01 -13.82 6.55
C ASP A 98 -10.99 -12.65 6.42
N TYR A 99 -10.47 -11.42 6.42
CA TYR A 99 -11.28 -10.20 6.36
C TYR A 99 -10.59 -9.08 5.59
N VAL A 100 -11.31 -8.39 4.70
CA VAL A 100 -10.80 -7.23 3.95
C VAL A 100 -11.62 -6.00 4.36
N LEU A 101 -10.96 -5.01 4.97
CA LEU A 101 -11.57 -3.75 5.38
C LEU A 101 -11.13 -2.64 4.43
N ILE A 102 -12.10 -2.03 3.76
CA ILE A 102 -11.86 -1.06 2.70
C ILE A 102 -12.51 0.25 3.11
N ALA A 103 -11.75 1.34 3.16
CA ALA A 103 -12.31 2.69 3.27
C ALA A 103 -12.41 3.32 1.89
N ASP A 104 -13.63 3.52 1.39
CA ASP A 104 -13.84 4.35 0.21
C ASP A 104 -13.59 5.82 0.56
N ASN A 105 -12.55 6.42 -0.01
CA ASN A 105 -12.17 7.81 0.22
C ASN A 105 -12.85 8.73 -0.80
N ASN A 106 -14.18 8.73 -0.72
CA ASN A 106 -15.07 9.60 -1.46
C ASN A 106 -14.88 9.47 -2.98
N SER A 107 -14.84 8.22 -3.48
CA SER A 107 -14.68 7.96 -4.92
C SER A 107 -15.83 8.60 -5.71
N THR A 108 -15.54 8.94 -6.96
CA THR A 108 -16.45 9.63 -7.88
C THR A 108 -16.66 8.85 -9.18
N ASP A 109 -15.96 7.73 -9.36
CA ASP A 109 -16.19 6.74 -10.40
C ASP A 109 -17.09 5.60 -9.88
N SER A 110 -17.11 4.44 -10.54
CA SER A 110 -17.96 3.30 -10.15
C SER A 110 -17.42 2.49 -8.97
N THR A 111 -16.32 2.91 -8.33
CA THR A 111 -15.72 2.23 -7.17
C THR A 111 -16.74 1.98 -6.04
N PRO A 112 -17.57 2.96 -5.62
CA PRO A 112 -18.54 2.73 -4.54
C PRO A 112 -19.57 1.64 -4.86
N GLU A 113 -20.05 1.57 -6.11
CA GLU A 113 -21.01 0.56 -6.56
C GLU A 113 -20.40 -0.84 -6.57
N ILE A 114 -19.13 -0.95 -6.98
CA ILE A 114 -18.37 -2.21 -6.95
C ILE A 114 -18.18 -2.66 -5.50
N LEU A 115 -17.72 -1.78 -4.62
CA LEU A 115 -17.52 -2.08 -3.21
C LEU A 115 -18.82 -2.47 -2.50
N ALA A 116 -19.93 -1.81 -2.83
CA ALA A 116 -21.25 -2.17 -2.30
C ALA A 116 -21.63 -3.62 -2.69
N LYS A 117 -21.41 -4.03 -3.95
CA LYS A 117 -21.65 -5.41 -4.38
C LYS A 117 -20.74 -6.41 -3.67
N LEU A 118 -19.45 -6.10 -3.55
CA LEU A 118 -18.47 -6.93 -2.84
C LEU A 118 -18.82 -7.12 -1.37
N SER A 119 -19.34 -6.08 -0.71
CA SER A 119 -19.72 -6.11 0.70
C SER A 119 -20.86 -7.09 1.05
N ASN A 120 -21.53 -7.66 0.05
CA ASN A 120 -22.45 -8.79 0.27
C ASN A 120 -21.71 -10.04 0.80
N ASN A 121 -20.41 -10.15 0.57
CA ASN A 121 -19.57 -11.16 1.20
C ASN A 121 -19.26 -10.74 2.65
N PRO A 122 -19.60 -11.55 3.67
CA PRO A 122 -19.38 -11.19 5.08
C PRO A 122 -17.90 -11.06 5.48
N ARG A 123 -16.97 -11.47 4.60
CA ARG A 123 -15.52 -11.27 4.78
C ARG A 123 -15.06 -9.88 4.35
N ILE A 124 -15.96 -9.02 3.85
CA ILE A 124 -15.62 -7.68 3.37
C ILE A 124 -16.35 -6.64 4.22
N GLY A 125 -15.58 -5.70 4.78
CA GLY A 125 -16.09 -4.53 5.50
C GLY A 125 -15.88 -3.26 4.71
N LEU A 126 -16.94 -2.46 4.57
CA LEU A 126 -16.87 -1.15 3.92
C LEU A 126 -16.93 -0.03 4.97
N ALA A 127 -15.90 0.80 4.98
CA ALA A 127 -15.88 2.07 5.65
C ALA A 127 -16.03 3.20 4.62
N PHE A 128 -16.55 4.34 5.07
CA PHE A 128 -16.63 5.55 4.26
C PHE A 128 -15.73 6.62 4.85
N ASP A 129 -14.86 7.22 4.03
CA ASP A 129 -13.90 8.24 4.42
C ASP A 129 -14.16 9.56 3.68
N SER A 130 -14.77 10.51 4.37
CA SER A 130 -15.05 11.84 3.86
C SER A 130 -13.90 12.84 4.06
N VAL A 131 -12.74 12.42 4.57
CA VAL A 131 -11.60 13.32 4.82
C VAL A 131 -10.79 13.43 3.52
N PRO A 132 -10.77 14.60 2.85
CA PRO A 132 -10.07 14.73 1.56
C PRO A 132 -8.54 14.88 1.72
N ALA A 133 -8.07 15.30 2.89
CA ALA A 133 -6.65 15.47 3.16
C ALA A 133 -5.94 14.10 3.22
N TYR A 134 -4.72 14.03 2.65
CA TYR A 134 -3.89 12.83 2.60
C TYR A 134 -3.22 12.49 3.95
N PHE A 135 -4.03 12.29 5.00
CA PHE A 135 -3.60 11.76 6.29
C PHE A 135 -3.48 10.23 6.25
N GLN A 136 -2.77 9.71 5.25
CA GLN A 136 -2.75 8.28 4.92
C GLN A 136 -2.31 7.42 6.10
N SER A 137 -1.24 7.79 6.82
CA SER A 137 -0.80 7.04 8.00
C SER A 137 -1.87 6.97 9.09
N GLU A 138 -2.56 8.07 9.39
CA GLU A 138 -3.63 8.12 10.38
C GLU A 138 -4.89 7.36 9.94
N LYS A 139 -5.27 7.45 8.66
CA LYS A 139 -6.39 6.68 8.08
C LYS A 139 -6.12 5.18 8.18
N MET A 140 -4.95 4.73 7.73
CA MET A 140 -4.54 3.33 7.78
C MET A 140 -4.37 2.82 9.21
N GLU A 141 -3.92 3.68 10.14
CA GLU A 141 -3.88 3.40 11.57
C GLU A 141 -5.27 3.19 12.17
N ASN A 142 -6.26 4.03 11.81
CA ASN A 142 -7.65 3.86 12.23
C ASN A 142 -8.22 2.51 11.79
N LEU A 143 -8.01 2.15 10.51
CA LEU A 143 -8.44 0.86 9.96
C LEU A 143 -7.73 -0.33 10.61
N THR A 144 -6.41 -0.22 10.82
CA THR A 144 -5.61 -1.23 11.54
C THR A 144 -6.12 -1.41 12.97
N SER A 145 -6.42 -0.32 13.67
CA SER A 145 -6.92 -0.36 15.04
C SER A 145 -8.28 -1.06 15.10
N PHE A 146 -9.17 -0.77 14.13
CA PHE A 146 -10.45 -1.47 14.01
C PHE A 146 -10.26 -2.97 13.74
N ALA A 147 -9.44 -3.34 12.74
CA ALA A 147 -9.14 -4.74 12.44
C ALA A 147 -8.61 -5.50 13.67
N ARG A 148 -7.70 -4.89 14.44
CA ARG A 148 -7.22 -5.44 15.71
C ARG A 148 -8.36 -5.56 16.74
N SER A 149 -9.23 -4.57 16.86
CA SER A 149 -10.33 -4.57 17.83
C SER A 149 -11.34 -5.70 17.61
N ILE A 150 -11.47 -6.17 16.36
CA ILE A 150 -12.34 -7.29 16.01
C ILE A 150 -11.61 -8.65 16.04
N GLY A 151 -10.33 -8.69 16.41
CA GLY A 151 -9.57 -9.93 16.65
C GLY A 151 -8.50 -10.26 15.60
N ALA A 152 -8.20 -9.39 14.64
CA ALA A 152 -7.17 -9.66 13.65
C ALA A 152 -5.80 -9.88 14.31
N THR A 153 -5.21 -11.05 14.07
CA THR A 153 -3.87 -11.40 14.58
C THR A 153 -2.77 -10.82 13.69
N TRP A 154 -3.01 -10.80 12.38
CA TRP A 154 -2.13 -10.21 11.38
C TRP A 154 -2.88 -9.14 10.59
N VAL A 155 -2.18 -8.07 10.24
CA VAL A 155 -2.71 -6.97 9.44
C VAL A 155 -1.83 -6.78 8.20
N ILE A 156 -2.47 -6.64 7.05
CA ILE A 156 -1.87 -6.34 5.75
C ILE A 156 -2.43 -5.00 5.26
N PRO A 157 -1.76 -3.87 5.52
CA PRO A 157 -2.02 -2.63 4.81
C PRO A 157 -1.62 -2.78 3.34
N PHE A 158 -2.57 -2.61 2.42
CA PHE A 158 -2.34 -2.75 0.99
C PHE A 158 -2.95 -1.57 0.22
N ASP A 159 -2.45 -1.33 -0.99
CA ASP A 159 -3.03 -0.38 -1.94
C ASP A 159 -3.87 -1.15 -3.00
N ALA A 160 -4.86 -0.50 -3.62
CA ALA A 160 -5.84 -1.16 -4.51
C ALA A 160 -5.21 -1.84 -5.74
N ASP A 161 -3.98 -1.49 -6.06
CA ASP A 161 -3.19 -1.91 -7.21
C ASP A 161 -2.08 -2.92 -6.86
N GLU A 162 -2.22 -3.62 -5.74
CA GLU A 162 -1.23 -4.57 -5.23
C GLU A 162 -1.76 -6.00 -5.10
N TYR A 163 -1.15 -6.93 -5.84
CA TYR A 163 -1.34 -8.37 -5.64
C TYR A 163 -0.27 -8.90 -4.69
N TRP A 164 -0.68 -9.26 -3.47
CA TRP A 164 0.22 -9.77 -2.43
C TRP A 164 0.35 -11.29 -2.47
N TYR A 165 1.58 -11.78 -2.28
CA TYR A 165 1.94 -13.20 -2.25
C TYR A 165 2.90 -13.52 -1.11
N ALA A 166 2.98 -14.80 -0.79
CA ALA A 166 4.07 -15.37 -0.01
C ALA A 166 4.77 -16.49 -0.81
N GLU A 167 6.02 -16.79 -0.46
CA GLU A 167 6.77 -17.90 -1.06
C GLU A 167 6.18 -19.27 -0.69
N GLY A 168 5.97 -20.13 -1.70
CA GLY A 168 5.66 -21.55 -1.55
C GLY A 168 4.27 -21.91 -0.97
N GLN A 169 3.49 -20.94 -0.52
CA GLN A 169 2.14 -21.14 0.04
C GLN A 169 1.32 -19.84 -0.07
N THR A 170 0.03 -19.92 0.25
CA THR A 170 -0.82 -18.71 0.27
C THR A 170 -0.38 -17.73 1.35
N LEU A 171 -0.62 -16.44 1.11
CA LEU A 171 -0.25 -15.34 2.00
C LEU A 171 -0.68 -15.58 3.45
N ALA A 172 -1.94 -15.96 3.66
CA ALA A 172 -2.47 -16.15 5.01
C ALA A 172 -1.89 -17.38 5.71
N SER A 173 -1.61 -18.46 4.96
CA SER A 173 -0.96 -19.66 5.50
C SER A 173 0.47 -19.35 5.95
N TYR A 174 1.21 -18.60 5.14
CA TYR A 174 2.56 -18.15 5.47
C TYR A 174 2.60 -17.37 6.79
N LEU A 175 1.72 -16.37 6.93
CA LEU A 175 1.64 -15.55 8.15
C LEU A 175 1.27 -16.39 9.37
N ARG A 176 0.29 -17.31 9.26
CA ARG A 176 -0.12 -18.17 10.38
C ARG A 176 0.98 -19.12 10.85
N ASN A 177 1.79 -19.62 9.91
CA ASN A 177 2.90 -20.53 10.19
C ASN A 177 4.19 -19.83 10.62
N SER A 178 4.17 -18.50 10.74
CA SER A 178 5.35 -17.69 11.03
C SER A 178 5.44 -17.25 12.49
N ASP A 179 6.65 -17.38 13.06
CA ASP A 179 7.03 -16.72 14.31
C ASP A 179 7.49 -15.28 14.12
N GLY A 180 7.64 -14.87 12.87
CA GLY A 180 7.87 -13.51 12.42
C GLY A 180 6.84 -12.56 13.00
N LYS A 181 7.24 -11.31 13.05
CA LYS A 181 6.43 -10.29 13.69
C LYS A 181 6.23 -9.16 12.64
N ARG A 182 7.27 -8.72 11.94
CA ARG A 182 7.19 -7.77 10.82
C ARG A 182 7.58 -8.49 9.54
N PHE A 183 6.87 -8.23 8.47
CA PHE A 183 7.14 -8.85 7.17
C PHE A 183 7.31 -7.76 6.14
N PRO A 184 8.54 -7.43 5.75
CA PRO A 184 8.75 -6.61 4.56
C PRO A 184 8.32 -7.44 3.34
N ALA A 185 7.55 -6.82 2.46
CA ALA A 185 7.15 -7.38 1.18
C ALA A 185 7.92 -6.67 0.06
N LEU A 186 8.62 -7.44 -0.77
CA LEU A 186 9.34 -6.92 -1.92
C LEU A 186 8.33 -6.50 -2.98
N VAL A 187 8.47 -5.28 -3.51
CA VAL A 187 7.52 -4.69 -4.46
C VAL A 187 8.09 -4.78 -5.87
N HIS A 188 7.42 -5.51 -6.74
CA HIS A 188 7.77 -5.75 -8.13
C HIS A 188 6.81 -4.97 -9.02
N ASN A 189 7.32 -4.03 -9.83
CA ASN A 189 6.47 -3.23 -10.68
C ASN A 189 5.94 -4.06 -11.85
N ALA A 190 4.67 -3.83 -12.18
CA ALA A 190 3.98 -4.49 -13.27
C ALA A 190 3.44 -3.48 -14.28
N PHE A 191 3.63 -3.82 -15.55
CA PHE A 191 3.31 -2.98 -16.69
C PHE A 191 2.17 -3.64 -17.50
N PRO A 192 1.21 -2.85 -17.99
CA PRO A 192 0.08 -3.37 -18.74
C PRO A 192 0.54 -3.96 -20.08
N THR A 193 -0.25 -4.90 -20.60
CA THR A 193 -0.10 -5.40 -21.97
C THR A 193 -1.19 -4.81 -22.86
N LEU A 194 -0.92 -4.72 -24.16
CA LEU A 194 -1.94 -4.26 -25.14
C LEU A 194 -2.90 -5.38 -25.53
N ASP A 195 -2.46 -6.64 -25.41
CA ASP A 195 -3.19 -7.82 -25.88
C ASP A 195 -4.09 -8.44 -24.80
N SER A 196 -3.89 -8.08 -23.52
CA SER A 196 -4.61 -8.66 -22.39
C SER A 196 -4.85 -7.64 -21.29
N ALA A 197 -6.07 -7.62 -20.73
CA ALA A 197 -6.40 -6.81 -19.56
C ALA A 197 -5.92 -7.45 -18.24
N HIS A 198 -5.30 -8.62 -18.30
CA HIS A 198 -5.02 -9.45 -17.12
C HIS A 198 -3.58 -9.93 -17.04
N GLU A 199 -2.94 -10.15 -18.18
CA GLU A 199 -1.52 -10.45 -18.22
C GLU A 199 -0.74 -9.14 -18.16
N LEU A 200 0.27 -9.14 -17.29
CA LEU A 200 1.14 -8.01 -17.00
C LEU A 200 2.60 -8.42 -17.23
N TRP A 201 3.40 -7.49 -17.72
CA TRP A 201 4.86 -7.62 -17.65
C TRP A 201 5.30 -7.29 -16.23
N VAL A 202 5.77 -8.28 -15.47
CA VAL A 202 6.26 -8.12 -14.11
C VAL A 202 7.77 -8.02 -14.13
N ASP A 203 8.33 -6.94 -13.58
CA ASP A 203 9.76 -6.79 -13.37
C ASP A 203 10.21 -7.70 -12.21
N GLU A 204 11.14 -8.64 -12.48
CA GLU A 204 11.70 -9.50 -11.43
C GLU A 204 12.48 -8.70 -10.37
N SER A 205 13.03 -7.55 -10.75
CA SER A 205 13.64 -6.64 -9.80
C SER A 205 12.59 -6.00 -8.88
N HIS A 206 13.04 -5.44 -7.76
CA HIS A 206 12.15 -4.84 -6.78
C HIS A 206 12.51 -3.39 -6.46
N GLU A 207 11.52 -2.66 -5.98
CA GLU A 207 11.68 -1.31 -5.44
C GLU A 207 12.63 -1.27 -4.24
N VAL A 208 13.24 -0.10 -4.01
CA VAL A 208 14.16 0.08 -2.88
C VAL A 208 13.42 -0.05 -1.54
N LEU A 209 12.19 0.46 -1.51
CA LEU A 209 11.34 0.45 -0.33
C LEU A 209 10.36 -0.72 -0.41
N PRO A 210 10.36 -1.63 0.58
CA PRO A 210 9.34 -2.67 0.65
C PRO A 210 8.01 -2.06 1.13
N LYS A 211 6.93 -2.83 1.05
CA LYS A 211 5.72 -2.63 1.86
C LYS A 211 5.78 -3.52 3.10
N THR A 212 4.78 -3.49 3.97
CA THR A 212 4.81 -4.36 5.15
C THR A 212 3.47 -4.99 5.52
N ALA A 213 3.52 -6.24 5.94
CA ALA A 213 2.51 -6.86 6.79
C ALA A 213 3.07 -7.03 8.22
N PHE A 214 2.19 -7.15 9.21
CA PHE A 214 2.64 -7.32 10.59
C PHE A 214 1.66 -8.03 11.51
N LYS A 215 2.22 -8.63 12.58
CA LYS A 215 1.43 -9.10 13.72
C LYS A 215 0.89 -7.92 14.50
N SER A 216 -0.42 -7.92 14.75
CA SER A 216 -1.09 -6.96 15.61
C SER A 216 -0.40 -6.84 16.96
N PHE A 217 -0.21 -5.59 17.40
CA PHE A 217 0.36 -5.26 18.70
C PHE A 217 -0.33 -4.00 19.24
N PRO A 218 -0.47 -3.80 20.55
CA PRO A 218 -1.01 -2.55 21.09
C PRO A 218 -0.25 -1.33 20.55
N PHE A 219 -1.01 -0.33 20.07
CA PHE A 219 -0.50 0.87 19.42
C PHE A 219 0.40 0.63 18.18
N SER A 220 0.32 -0.54 17.54
CA SER A 220 0.96 -0.73 16.24
C SER A 220 0.24 0.06 15.15
N TYR A 221 1.01 0.68 14.26
CA TYR A 221 0.47 1.45 13.14
C TYR A 221 1.36 1.30 11.89
N PRO A 222 0.77 1.31 10.68
CA PRO A 222 1.54 1.46 9.45
C PRO A 222 2.05 2.91 9.30
N THR A 223 3.23 3.03 8.72
CA THR A 223 3.84 4.32 8.36
C THR A 223 3.41 4.75 6.96
N MET A 224 3.73 5.99 6.59
CA MET A 224 3.40 6.55 5.27
C MET A 224 3.77 5.60 4.13
N GLY A 225 2.83 5.40 3.20
CA GLY A 225 2.99 4.53 2.04
C GLY A 225 3.01 3.03 2.38
N ASN A 226 2.58 2.65 3.60
CA ASN A 226 2.55 1.24 4.04
C ASN A 226 3.93 0.54 4.03
N HIS A 227 5.04 1.30 4.00
CA HIS A 227 6.39 0.75 3.85
C HIS A 227 6.90 0.00 5.10
N PHE A 228 6.54 0.51 6.28
CA PHE A 228 6.94 -0.07 7.56
C PHE A 228 5.80 0.05 8.57
N ALA A 229 5.92 -0.69 9.68
CA ALA A 229 5.00 -0.62 10.79
C ALA A 229 5.75 -0.29 12.08
N GLY A 230 5.25 0.71 12.82
CA GLY A 230 5.68 0.97 14.18
C GLY A 230 5.21 -0.17 15.07
N ARG A 231 6.07 -1.14 15.37
CA ARG A 231 5.83 -2.22 16.34
C ARG A 231 7.08 -3.06 16.61
N PRO A 232 7.27 -3.55 17.85
CA PRO A 232 8.46 -4.28 18.22
C PRO A 232 8.45 -5.74 17.70
N GLY A 233 9.62 -6.40 17.69
CA GLY A 233 9.77 -7.83 17.40
C GLY A 233 10.36 -8.14 16.01
N GLN A 234 10.83 -9.36 15.77
CA GLN A 234 11.71 -9.67 14.61
C GLN A 234 11.06 -9.45 13.24
N PHE A 235 11.92 -9.18 12.25
CA PHE A 235 11.56 -9.19 10.82
C PHE A 235 11.67 -10.60 10.26
N GLN A 236 10.81 -10.94 9.30
CA GLN A 236 10.87 -12.17 8.50
C GLN A 236 10.47 -11.83 7.07
N GLY A 237 11.31 -12.17 6.08
CA GLY A 237 11.04 -11.94 4.66
C GLY A 237 10.02 -12.93 4.07
N GLY A 238 10.08 -13.15 2.76
CA GLY A 238 9.26 -14.15 2.05
C GLY A 238 7.89 -13.65 1.58
N LEU A 239 7.62 -12.35 1.66
CA LEU A 239 6.45 -11.71 1.06
C LEU A 239 6.84 -10.92 -0.19
N HIS A 240 5.96 -10.93 -1.18
CA HIS A 240 6.15 -10.26 -2.46
C HIS A 240 4.85 -9.59 -2.92
N ILE A 241 4.98 -8.55 -3.72
CA ILE A 241 3.87 -7.78 -4.28
C ILE A 241 4.12 -7.59 -5.77
N ILE A 242 3.13 -7.91 -6.58
CA ILE A 242 3.03 -7.38 -7.94
C ILE A 242 2.25 -6.07 -7.85
N HIS A 243 2.89 -4.95 -8.18
CA HIS A 243 2.35 -3.61 -8.04
C HIS A 243 2.06 -3.01 -9.42
N HIS A 244 0.78 -2.74 -9.69
CA HIS A 244 0.28 -2.29 -10.99
C HIS A 244 -0.34 -0.87 -10.92
N PRO A 245 0.49 0.16 -10.64
CA PRO A 245 -0.02 1.48 -10.28
C PRO A 245 -0.59 2.31 -11.43
N TRP A 246 -0.19 2.01 -12.68
CA TRP A 246 -0.49 2.82 -13.86
C TRP A 246 -1.14 1.97 -14.94
N ARG A 247 -2.40 2.29 -15.27
CA ARG A 247 -3.27 1.37 -16.01
C ARG A 247 -3.97 1.99 -17.20
N SER A 248 -4.05 3.33 -17.25
CA SER A 248 -4.44 4.06 -18.45
C SER A 248 -4.01 5.52 -18.37
N LYS A 249 -4.04 6.20 -19.52
CA LYS A 249 -3.79 7.65 -19.60
C LYS A 249 -4.77 8.47 -18.75
N ALA A 250 -6.04 8.10 -18.80
CA ALA A 250 -7.09 8.76 -18.02
C ALA A 250 -6.82 8.57 -16.51
N GLN A 251 -6.48 7.35 -16.11
CA GLN A 251 -6.16 7.01 -14.73
C GLN A 251 -4.91 7.76 -14.23
N ILE A 252 -3.83 7.86 -15.03
CA ILE A 252 -2.62 8.63 -14.65
C ILE A 252 -2.97 10.09 -14.33
N ARG A 253 -3.80 10.73 -15.16
CA ARG A 253 -4.21 12.13 -14.94
C ARG A 253 -5.04 12.27 -13.67
N GLU A 254 -6.06 11.44 -13.56
CA GLU A 254 -7.03 11.53 -12.48
C GLU A 254 -6.39 11.20 -11.12
N LYS A 255 -5.59 10.14 -11.06
CA LYS A 255 -4.84 9.75 -9.86
C LYS A 255 -3.85 10.84 -9.43
N SER A 256 -3.11 11.42 -10.38
CA SER A 256 -2.16 12.50 -10.09
C SER A 256 -2.86 13.77 -9.57
N ARG A 257 -3.95 14.21 -10.23
CA ARG A 257 -4.71 15.40 -9.78
C ARG A 257 -5.34 15.22 -8.39
N ASN A 258 -5.97 14.06 -8.16
CA ASN A 258 -6.56 13.75 -6.86
C ASN A 258 -5.49 13.66 -5.76
N GLY A 259 -4.38 13.00 -6.05
CA GLY A 259 -3.24 12.87 -5.14
C GLY A 259 -2.64 14.21 -4.76
N SER A 260 -2.34 15.07 -5.74
CA SER A 260 -1.79 16.41 -5.51
C SER A 260 -2.73 17.31 -4.71
N LEU A 261 -4.03 17.28 -5.01
CA LEU A 261 -5.02 18.03 -4.23
C LEU A 261 -5.08 17.54 -2.78
N ALA A 262 -5.10 16.22 -2.56
CA ALA A 262 -5.16 15.64 -1.23
C ALA A 262 -3.90 15.97 -0.40
N LEU A 263 -2.72 16.01 -1.03
CA LEU A 263 -1.46 16.44 -0.41
C LEU A 263 -1.48 17.91 -0.02
N LYS A 264 -1.95 18.78 -0.92
CA LYS A 264 -2.10 20.22 -0.66
C LYS A 264 -3.04 20.47 0.52
N LEU A 265 -4.15 19.74 0.60
CA LEU A 265 -5.10 19.83 1.73
C LEU A 265 -4.48 19.34 3.05
N ALA A 266 -3.50 18.45 2.99
CA ALA A 266 -2.75 17.98 4.16
C ALA A 266 -1.54 18.85 4.52
N GLY A 267 -1.11 19.77 3.65
CA GLY A 267 0.14 20.52 3.77
C GLY A 267 1.39 19.66 3.57
N PHE A 268 1.29 18.64 2.72
CA PHE A 268 2.31 17.60 2.49
C PHE A 268 2.94 17.65 1.09
N GLU A 269 2.57 18.60 0.25
CA GLU A 269 2.96 18.72 -1.16
C GLU A 269 4.48 18.77 -1.41
N THR A 270 5.27 19.17 -0.42
CA THR A 270 6.76 19.21 -0.51
C THR A 270 7.44 18.01 0.15
N GLN A 271 6.68 17.13 0.80
CA GLN A 271 7.20 16.05 1.63
C GLN A 271 6.99 14.66 1.01
N TYR A 272 5.90 14.48 0.27
CA TYR A 272 5.45 13.20 -0.26
C TYR A 272 4.81 13.35 -1.63
N GLY A 273 4.69 12.23 -2.36
CA GLY A 273 3.88 12.13 -3.57
C GLY A 273 4.41 12.93 -4.75
N SER A 274 5.73 13.01 -4.91
CA SER A 274 6.38 13.66 -6.06
C SER A 274 5.88 13.13 -7.39
N GLN A 275 5.48 11.85 -7.44
CA GLN A 275 4.87 11.23 -8.61
C GLN A 275 3.52 11.83 -9.02
N TRP A 276 2.75 12.37 -8.08
CA TRP A 276 1.48 13.01 -8.37
C TRP A 276 1.66 14.49 -8.69
N THR A 277 2.42 15.21 -7.85
CA THR A 277 2.69 16.64 -8.04
C THR A 277 3.59 16.93 -9.22
N GLY A 278 4.32 15.92 -9.70
CA GLY A 278 5.10 16.01 -10.93
C GLY A 278 4.25 15.85 -12.18
N ILE A 279 2.96 15.49 -12.09
CA ILE A 279 2.12 15.13 -13.25
C ILE A 279 0.81 15.93 -13.33
N ASP A 280 0.25 16.36 -12.21
CA ASP A 280 -1.06 17.01 -12.16
C ASP A 280 -1.19 18.25 -13.06
N ASP A 281 -0.09 18.95 -13.33
CA ASP A 281 0.01 20.13 -14.19
C ASP A 281 0.57 19.85 -15.60
N LYS A 282 0.92 18.60 -15.91
CA LYS A 282 1.51 18.23 -17.21
C LYS A 282 0.50 18.28 -18.35
N SER A 283 1.01 18.63 -19.53
CA SER A 283 0.21 18.65 -20.77
C SER A 283 -0.18 17.24 -21.22
N ASP A 284 -1.23 17.18 -22.03
CA ASP A 284 -1.73 15.92 -22.61
C ASP A 284 -0.65 15.13 -23.35
N LEU A 285 0.19 15.83 -24.13
CA LEU A 285 1.32 15.25 -24.85
C LEU A 285 2.33 14.57 -23.91
N MET A 286 2.61 15.18 -22.76
CA MET A 286 3.57 14.63 -21.80
C MET A 286 2.99 13.38 -21.12
N VAL A 287 1.69 13.37 -20.82
CA VAL A 287 1.01 12.18 -20.29
C VAL A 287 0.99 11.06 -21.34
N ASP A 288 0.78 11.39 -22.61
CA ASP A 288 0.87 10.40 -23.69
C ASP A 288 2.28 9.78 -23.76
N GLN A 289 3.35 10.59 -23.65
CA GLN A 289 4.73 10.10 -23.63
C GLN A 289 5.02 9.20 -22.43
N ILE A 290 4.54 9.57 -21.24
CA ILE A 290 4.66 8.74 -20.02
C ILE A 290 3.92 7.41 -20.21
N TRP A 291 2.74 7.43 -20.83
CA TRP A 291 2.01 6.19 -21.08
C TRP A 291 2.71 5.27 -22.08
N GLU A 292 3.27 5.84 -23.14
CA GLU A 292 4.06 5.09 -24.12
C GLU A 292 5.33 4.47 -23.51
N SER A 293 5.99 5.14 -22.55
CA SER A 293 7.15 4.56 -21.84
C SER A 293 6.73 3.39 -20.95
N ILE A 294 5.60 3.50 -20.23
CA ILE A 294 5.03 2.39 -19.44
C ILE A 294 4.74 1.18 -20.33
N LEU A 295 4.12 1.38 -21.49
CA LEU A 295 3.82 0.28 -22.43
C LEU A 295 5.05 -0.44 -22.98
N ARG A 296 6.23 0.21 -22.94
CA ARG A 296 7.52 -0.35 -23.36
C ARG A 296 8.37 -0.86 -22.19
N GLN A 297 7.82 -0.92 -20.98
CA GLN A 297 8.52 -1.31 -19.76
C GLN A 297 9.78 -0.45 -19.52
N GLU A 298 9.70 0.84 -19.88
CA GLU A 298 10.78 1.80 -19.66
C GLU A 298 10.65 2.42 -18.25
N PRO A 299 11.78 2.72 -17.58
CA PRO A 299 11.73 3.42 -16.30
C PRO A 299 11.28 4.87 -16.50
N ASP A 300 10.49 5.39 -15.56
CA ASP A 300 10.05 6.79 -15.58
C ASP A 300 10.40 7.47 -14.24
N PRO A 301 11.39 8.39 -14.23
CA PRO A 301 11.79 9.09 -13.01
C PRO A 301 10.71 10.00 -12.41
N VAL A 302 9.79 10.55 -13.22
CA VAL A 302 8.72 11.42 -12.71
C VAL A 302 7.74 10.58 -11.91
N LEU A 303 7.38 9.40 -12.42
CA LEU A 303 6.52 8.46 -11.71
C LEU A 303 7.22 7.75 -10.54
N GLY A 304 8.55 7.87 -10.44
CA GLY A 304 9.35 7.01 -9.57
C GLY A 304 9.27 5.53 -9.97
N LEU A 305 8.94 5.24 -11.22
CA LEU A 305 8.71 3.91 -11.75
C LEU A 305 10.04 3.28 -12.17
N ARG A 306 10.47 2.25 -11.44
CA ARG A 306 11.65 1.46 -11.84
C ARG A 306 11.23 0.35 -12.80
N ALA A 307 12.05 0.17 -13.83
CA ALA A 307 11.95 -0.90 -14.80
C ALA A 307 13.38 -1.32 -15.16
N THR A 308 13.85 -2.45 -14.62
CA THR A 308 15.22 -2.93 -14.85
C THR A 308 15.28 -4.33 -15.45
N GLY A 309 14.24 -5.14 -15.22
CA GLY A 309 14.14 -6.49 -15.73
C GLY A 309 15.05 -7.50 -15.02
N PRO A 310 15.05 -8.78 -15.46
CA PRO A 310 14.23 -9.30 -16.57
C PRO A 310 12.72 -9.21 -16.28
N PHE A 311 11.92 -9.17 -17.35
CA PHE A 311 10.46 -9.08 -17.25
C PHE A 311 9.83 -10.43 -17.57
N HIS A 312 8.79 -10.79 -16.80
CA HIS A 312 8.02 -12.01 -16.97
C HIS A 312 6.59 -11.67 -17.31
N LEU A 313 6.02 -12.32 -18.33
CA LEU A 313 4.60 -12.18 -18.64
C LEU A 313 3.79 -13.07 -17.71
N VAL A 314 2.94 -12.46 -16.88
CA VAL A 314 2.26 -13.15 -15.77
C VAL A 314 0.83 -12.66 -15.69
N ASP A 315 -0.12 -13.58 -15.49
CA ASP A 315 -1.44 -13.25 -14.96
C ASP A 315 -1.41 -13.43 -13.43
N PRO A 316 -1.43 -12.34 -12.64
CA PRO A 316 -1.33 -12.42 -11.17
C PRO A 316 -2.40 -13.34 -10.56
N ARG A 317 -3.57 -13.45 -11.19
CA ARG A 317 -4.71 -14.22 -10.67
C ARG A 317 -4.48 -15.72 -10.72
N ASN A 318 -3.57 -16.17 -11.59
CA ASN A 318 -3.24 -17.60 -11.75
C ASN A 318 -2.15 -18.06 -10.77
N MET A 319 -1.61 -17.16 -9.94
CA MET A 319 -0.57 -17.47 -8.97
C MET A 319 -1.17 -17.74 -7.58
N SER A 320 -0.93 -18.92 -7.03
CA SER A 320 -1.34 -19.25 -5.65
C SER A 320 -0.26 -18.89 -4.61
N SER A 321 0.99 -18.75 -5.04
CA SER A 321 2.14 -18.31 -4.24
C SER A 321 3.18 -17.63 -5.14
N TRP A 322 4.15 -16.96 -4.53
CA TRP A 322 5.24 -16.34 -5.27
C TRP A 322 6.17 -17.41 -5.87
N ASN A 323 6.39 -17.34 -7.19
CA ASN A 323 7.20 -18.29 -7.95
C ASN A 323 8.04 -17.64 -9.07
N LEU A 324 8.19 -16.31 -9.06
CA LEU A 324 8.88 -15.54 -10.12
C LEU A 324 10.38 -15.34 -9.86
N THR A 325 10.94 -15.92 -8.82
CA THR A 325 12.39 -15.91 -8.58
C THR A 325 13.09 -16.92 -9.47
N THR A 326 14.05 -16.46 -10.25
CA THR A 326 15.08 -17.33 -10.83
C THR A 326 15.89 -17.98 -9.69
N PRO A 327 16.20 -19.31 -9.75
CA PRO A 327 17.01 -20.01 -8.74
C PRO A 327 18.36 -19.36 -8.41
#